data_AF-A0A5E6PKN5-F1
#
_entry.id   AF-A0A5E6PKN5-F1
#
_cell.length_a   1.000
_cell.length_b   1.000
_cell.length_c   1.000
_cell.angle_alpha   90.00
_cell.angle_beta   90.00
_cell.angle_gamma   90.00
#
_symmetry.space_group_name_H-M   'P 1'
#
loop_
_entity.id
_entity.type
_entity.pdbx_description
1 polymer ?
#
loop_
_entity_poly.entity_id
_entity_poly.type
_entity_poly.pdbx_seq_one_letter_code
_entity_poly.pdbx_strand_id
1 'polypeptide(L)'
;MDIIKPDADKAEQPTASKAMTPTGQPGLNALSYVQTKVVPLRPDHLERHRIVAYNKNSNVGGAIDLLRTQVLKIMDENGWRTLAITSPTPEAGKTVLAINLAMSIAHHTTKTALLVDFDLRRPTVGACLGLPMEKSLNELLNDEAELQEVLVNPTLPRFVVLPTREPIPLSTEVLSSPEVSHLITDLRERYNSRIVIFDLPPILSSDDAMTVLPKFDCVLLVVGNGMNSKKEIEESLHHLGTANLIGTVLNKAEPQNRSYY
;
A
#
# COMPACT_ATOMS: atom_id res chain seq x y z
N MET A 1 70.36 -16.85 -28.49
CA MET A 1 69.25 -15.92 -28.78
C MET A 1 68.09 -16.38 -27.94
N ASP A 2 67.77 -15.54 -26.95
CA ASP A 2 66.66 -15.59 -26.01
C ASP A 2 65.33 -15.88 -26.73
N ILE A 3 64.27 -16.42 -26.12
CA ILE A 3 63.52 -15.83 -25.00
C ILE A 3 62.70 -16.91 -24.28
N ILE A 4 62.64 -16.72 -22.97
CA ILE A 4 61.96 -17.43 -21.88
C ILE A 4 60.43 -17.28 -21.95
N LYS A 5 59.67 -18.36 -21.66
CA LYS A 5 58.63 -18.41 -20.60
C LYS A 5 57.91 -19.77 -20.53
N PRO A 6 57.82 -20.40 -19.34
CA PRO A 6 56.82 -21.41 -19.01
C PRO A 6 55.61 -20.74 -18.33
N ASP A 7 54.43 -21.36 -18.38
CA ASP A 7 53.53 -21.36 -17.24
C ASP A 7 52.49 -22.48 -17.35
N ALA A 8 52.52 -23.33 -16.32
CA ALA A 8 51.45 -24.21 -15.94
C ALA A 8 50.68 -23.50 -14.83
N ASP A 9 49.36 -23.37 -14.95
CA ASP A 9 48.50 -23.73 -13.83
C ASP A 9 47.03 -23.85 -14.25
N LYS A 10 46.39 -24.91 -13.74
CA LYS A 10 44.94 -25.12 -13.77
C LYS A 10 44.41 -24.63 -12.42
N ALA A 11 43.60 -23.58 -12.41
CA ALA A 11 42.80 -23.18 -11.24
C ALA A 11 41.49 -22.56 -11.76
N GLU A 12 40.39 -23.30 -11.65
CA GLU A 12 39.35 -23.17 -10.61
C GLU A 12 38.31 -22.08 -10.91
N GLN A 13 37.10 -22.57 -11.22
CA GLN A 13 35.87 -21.80 -11.38
C GLN A 13 35.41 -21.28 -10.01
N PRO A 14 34.91 -20.03 -9.88
CA PRO A 14 34.47 -19.53 -8.58
C PRO A 14 33.15 -20.18 -8.17
N THR A 15 33.23 -21.01 -7.14
CA THR A 15 32.13 -21.63 -6.41
C THR A 15 31.27 -20.58 -5.71
N ALA A 16 29.94 -20.74 -5.83
CA ALA A 16 28.94 -19.96 -5.12
C ALA A 16 29.17 -19.95 -3.60
N SER A 17 29.34 -18.76 -3.04
CA SER A 17 29.50 -18.53 -1.60
C SER A 17 28.16 -18.79 -0.89
N LYS A 18 28.11 -19.87 -0.10
CA LYS A 18 27.05 -20.15 0.88
C LYS A 18 27.16 -19.14 2.01
N ALA A 19 26.27 -18.15 2.03
CA ALA A 19 26.12 -17.26 3.18
C ALA A 19 25.37 -17.96 4.33
N MET A 20 25.97 -17.84 5.50
CA MET A 20 25.69 -18.51 6.77
C MET A 20 24.40 -17.99 7.42
N THR A 21 23.53 -18.89 7.84
CA THR A 21 22.29 -18.57 8.58
C THR A 21 22.62 -18.30 10.06
N PRO A 22 22.20 -17.18 10.67
CA PRO A 22 22.30 -17.03 12.11
C PRO A 22 21.13 -17.74 12.79
N THR A 23 21.44 -18.77 13.56
CA THR A 23 20.54 -19.43 14.53
C THR A 23 20.24 -18.53 15.72
N GLY A 24 18.96 -18.26 16.00
CA GLY A 24 18.52 -17.54 17.21
C GLY A 24 17.00 -17.47 17.43
N GLN A 25 16.50 -18.38 18.27
CA GLN A 25 15.23 -18.45 19.06
C GLN A 25 13.84 -18.40 18.36
N PRO A 26 12.90 -19.31 18.72
CA PRO A 26 11.59 -19.43 18.10
C PRO A 26 10.57 -18.47 18.73
N GLY A 27 10.10 -17.49 17.95
CA GLY A 27 9.05 -16.55 18.36
C GLY A 27 8.11 -16.25 17.20
N LEU A 28 6.84 -16.65 17.38
CA LEU A 28 5.66 -16.37 16.56
C LEU A 28 5.76 -16.79 15.08
N ASN A 29 5.11 -17.92 14.78
CA ASN A 29 4.65 -18.38 13.46
C ASN A 29 5.35 -17.69 12.30
N ALA A 30 6.36 -18.37 11.75
CA ALA A 30 6.85 -18.10 10.41
C ALA A 30 5.65 -18.03 9.47
N LEU A 31 5.19 -16.81 9.18
CA LEU A 31 4.30 -16.56 8.05
C LEU A 31 5.10 -17.06 6.87
N SER A 32 4.73 -18.24 6.37
CA SER A 32 5.21 -18.72 5.10
C SER A 32 4.69 -17.72 4.08
N TYR A 33 5.54 -16.77 3.71
CA TYR A 33 5.31 -15.92 2.55
C TYR A 33 5.39 -16.87 1.37
N VAL A 34 4.26 -17.47 1.01
CA VAL A 34 4.18 -18.31 -0.17
C VAL A 34 4.32 -17.37 -1.36
N GLN A 35 5.56 -17.25 -1.86
CA GLN A 35 5.94 -16.72 -3.17
C GLN A 35 5.56 -15.26 -3.51
N THR A 36 5.70 -14.32 -2.58
CA THR A 36 5.57 -12.88 -2.92
C THR A 36 6.87 -12.34 -3.52
N LYS A 37 6.81 -11.61 -4.65
CA LYS A 37 8.00 -10.97 -5.25
C LYS A 37 8.57 -9.92 -4.28
N VAL A 38 9.84 -10.04 -3.90
CA VAL A 38 10.51 -9.08 -3.01
C VAL A 38 11.24 -8.04 -3.85
N VAL A 39 10.96 -6.75 -3.60
CA VAL A 39 11.55 -5.62 -4.32
C VAL A 39 12.18 -4.65 -3.32
N PRO A 40 13.48 -4.32 -3.43
CA PRO A 40 14.08 -3.29 -2.58
C PRO A 40 13.58 -1.89 -2.99
N LEU A 41 13.13 -1.11 -2.02
CA LEU A 41 12.75 0.29 -2.25
C LEU A 41 13.99 1.19 -2.32
N ARG A 42 13.91 2.25 -3.13
CA ARG A 42 14.96 3.27 -3.26
C ARG A 42 14.62 4.48 -2.38
N PRO A 43 15.38 4.79 -1.31
CA PRO A 43 15.07 5.88 -0.38
C PRO A 43 14.82 7.23 -1.07
N ASP A 44 15.70 7.66 -1.97
CA ASP A 44 15.55 8.93 -2.70
C ASP A 44 14.24 9.01 -3.49
N HIS A 45 13.76 7.89 -4.04
CA HIS A 45 12.50 7.82 -4.77
C HIS A 45 11.33 8.01 -3.82
N LEU A 46 11.35 7.34 -2.66
CA LEU A 46 10.30 7.44 -1.64
C LEU A 46 10.19 8.87 -1.10
N GLU A 47 11.33 9.52 -0.81
CA GLU A 47 11.37 10.88 -0.26
C GLU A 47 10.79 11.90 -1.24
N ARG A 48 11.11 11.78 -2.54
CA ARG A 48 10.52 12.62 -3.60
C ARG A 48 9.00 12.48 -3.68
N HIS A 49 8.48 11.29 -3.37
CA HIS A 49 7.04 11.01 -3.33
C HIS A 49 6.41 11.19 -1.94
N ARG A 50 7.15 11.78 -0.98
CA ARG A 50 6.67 12.01 0.40
C ARG A 50 6.24 10.72 1.13
N ILE A 51 6.85 9.60 0.78
CA ILE A 51 6.72 8.35 1.52
C ILE A 51 7.77 8.39 2.62
N VAL A 52 7.33 8.59 3.86
CA VAL A 52 8.17 8.84 5.05
C VAL A 52 8.11 7.71 6.07
N ALA A 53 7.04 6.90 6.05
CA ALA A 53 6.84 5.78 6.97
C ALA A 53 7.71 4.55 6.62
N TYR A 54 8.47 4.58 5.52
CA TYR A 54 9.41 3.51 5.17
C TYR A 54 10.53 3.36 6.21
N ASN A 55 10.87 4.45 6.92
CA ASN A 55 11.84 4.47 8.01
C ASN A 55 11.15 4.93 9.30
N LYS A 56 11.15 4.06 10.32
CA LYS A 56 10.52 4.31 11.63
C LYS A 56 11.10 5.52 12.36
N ASN A 57 12.31 5.96 12.01
CA ASN A 57 13.01 7.07 12.67
C ASN A 57 12.77 8.44 12.04
N SER A 58 11.82 8.59 11.10
CA SER A 58 11.57 9.89 10.45
C SER A 58 10.72 10.82 11.35
N ASN A 59 11.14 12.07 11.52
CA ASN A 59 10.41 13.08 12.31
C ASN A 59 9.00 13.38 11.78
N VAL A 60 8.74 13.13 10.48
CA VAL A 60 7.42 13.29 9.84
C VAL A 60 6.50 12.08 10.13
N GLY A 61 7.06 10.94 10.56
CA GLY A 61 6.31 9.72 10.85
C GLY A 61 5.35 9.84 12.04
N GLY A 62 5.57 10.78 12.97
CA GLY A 62 4.76 10.90 14.18
C GLY A 62 3.27 11.16 13.92
N ALA A 63 2.93 11.98 12.92
CA ALA A 63 1.53 12.23 12.56
C ALA A 63 0.85 11.01 11.93
N ILE A 64 1.58 10.27 11.08
CA ILE A 64 1.10 9.03 10.47
C ILE A 64 0.95 7.93 11.53
N ASP A 65 1.84 7.87 12.50
CA ASP A 65 1.79 6.91 13.60
C ASP A 65 0.62 7.19 14.56
N LEU A 66 0.29 8.47 14.77
CA LEU A 66 -0.92 8.87 15.48
C LEU A 66 -2.17 8.44 14.69
N LEU A 67 -2.21 8.73 13.39
CA LEU A 67 -3.31 8.29 12.52
C LEU A 67 -3.48 6.77 12.55
N ARG A 68 -2.40 5.99 12.39
CA ARG A 68 -2.40 4.53 12.54
C ARG A 68 -3.06 4.11 13.85
N THR A 69 -2.66 4.73 14.95
CA THR A 69 -3.16 4.35 16.29
C THR A 69 -4.66 4.58 16.39
N GLN A 70 -5.16 5.71 15.89
CA GLN A 70 -6.59 6.03 15.88
C GLN A 70 -7.38 5.08 14.96
N VAL A 71 -6.88 4.86 13.75
CA VAL A 71 -7.49 3.95 12.76
C VAL A 71 -7.57 2.53 13.30
N LEU A 72 -6.46 1.95 13.76
CA LEU A 72 -6.42 0.58 14.26
C LEU A 72 -7.31 0.40 15.49
N LYS A 73 -7.39 1.39 16.38
CA LYS A 73 -8.28 1.33 17.54
C LYS A 73 -9.74 1.19 17.10
N ILE A 74 -10.21 2.06 16.21
CA ILE A 74 -11.60 2.03 15.72
C ILE A 74 -11.87 0.72 14.97
N MET A 75 -10.94 0.29 14.12
CA MET A 75 -11.09 -0.96 13.37
C MET A 75 -11.16 -2.18 14.29
N ASP A 76 -10.31 -2.25 15.32
CA ASP A 76 -10.29 -3.36 16.27
C ASP A 76 -11.57 -3.41 17.13
N GLU A 77 -12.08 -2.25 17.56
CA GLU A 77 -13.34 -2.14 18.31
C GLU A 77 -14.56 -2.67 17.52
N ASN A 78 -14.52 -2.55 16.19
CA ASN A 78 -15.61 -2.99 15.30
C ASN A 78 -15.32 -4.33 14.59
N GLY A 79 -14.16 -4.93 14.81
CA GLY A 79 -13.72 -6.13 14.09
C GLY A 79 -13.50 -5.92 12.57
N TRP A 80 -13.29 -4.68 12.14
CA TRP A 80 -13.07 -4.29 10.75
C TRP A 80 -11.66 -4.62 10.27
N ARG A 81 -11.52 -4.95 8.99
CA ARG A 81 -10.25 -5.33 8.37
C ARG A 81 -9.97 -4.64 7.05
N THR A 82 -10.99 -4.06 6.42
CA THR A 82 -10.87 -3.35 5.15
C THR A 82 -11.09 -1.85 5.35
N LEU A 83 -10.16 -1.05 4.82
CA LEU A 83 -10.18 0.41 4.89
C LEU A 83 -10.09 0.99 3.49
N ALA A 84 -11.13 1.67 3.05
CA ALA A 84 -11.08 2.49 1.84
C ALA A 84 -10.53 3.89 2.16
N ILE A 85 -9.69 4.41 1.28
CA ILE A 85 -9.19 5.78 1.36
C ILE A 85 -9.54 6.50 0.07
N THR A 86 -10.28 7.61 0.18
CA THR A 86 -10.69 8.45 -0.95
C THR A 86 -10.51 9.92 -0.60
N SER A 87 -10.79 10.82 -1.55
CA SER A 87 -10.78 12.27 -1.39
C SER A 87 -11.94 12.90 -2.15
N PRO A 88 -12.33 14.16 -1.86
CA PRO A 88 -13.34 14.85 -2.66
C PRO A 88 -12.92 14.96 -4.13
N THR A 89 -11.73 15.49 -4.36
CA THR A 89 -11.18 15.76 -5.70
C THR A 89 -9.77 15.18 -5.85
N PRO A 90 -9.20 15.13 -7.07
CA PRO A 90 -7.83 14.67 -7.30
C PRO A 90 -6.79 15.46 -6.50
N GLU A 91 -5.58 14.90 -6.41
CA GLU A 91 -4.40 15.57 -5.84
C GLU A 91 -4.44 15.94 -4.35
N ALA A 92 -5.50 15.60 -3.61
CA ALA A 92 -5.56 15.75 -2.15
C ALA A 92 -4.48 14.94 -1.39
N GLY A 93 -3.79 14.01 -2.07
CA GLY A 93 -2.71 13.18 -1.53
C GLY A 93 -3.18 11.89 -0.86
N LYS A 94 -4.38 11.40 -1.22
CA LYS A 94 -4.95 10.13 -0.75
C LYS A 94 -4.00 8.94 -0.91
N THR A 95 -3.35 8.79 -2.07
CA THR A 95 -2.46 7.67 -2.38
C THR A 95 -1.21 7.70 -1.51
N VAL A 96 -0.61 8.89 -1.35
CA VAL A 96 0.56 9.08 -0.47
C VAL A 96 0.19 8.77 0.99
N LEU A 97 -0.98 9.21 1.45
CA LEU A 97 -1.47 8.89 2.79
C LEU A 97 -1.71 7.38 2.94
N ALA A 98 -2.34 6.73 1.96
CA ALA A 98 -2.60 5.30 1.96
C ALA A 98 -1.32 4.47 2.07
N ILE A 99 -0.29 4.80 1.28
CA ILE A 99 1.02 4.16 1.33
C ILE A 99 1.66 4.34 2.71
N ASN A 100 1.71 5.57 3.22
CA ASN A 100 2.33 5.85 4.51
C ASN A 100 1.60 5.16 5.68
N LEU A 101 0.27 5.18 5.66
CA LEU A 101 -0.56 4.51 6.66
C LEU A 101 -0.36 2.99 6.62
N ALA A 102 -0.31 2.40 5.43
CA ALA A 102 -0.06 0.96 5.27
C ALA A 102 1.32 0.54 5.81
N MET A 103 2.37 1.30 5.46
CA MET A 103 3.72 1.05 6.00
C MET A 103 3.75 1.24 7.52
N SER A 104 3.09 2.27 8.05
CA SER A 104 2.99 2.50 9.49
C SER A 104 2.27 1.35 10.19
N ILE A 105 1.19 0.81 9.62
CA ILE A 105 0.48 -0.38 10.14
C ILE A 105 1.40 -1.62 10.10
N ALA A 106 2.20 -1.80 9.05
CA ALA A 106 3.16 -2.90 8.97
C ALA A 106 4.25 -2.84 10.05
N HIS A 107 4.61 -1.64 10.52
CA HIS A 107 5.50 -1.48 11.67
C HIS A 107 4.86 -1.91 13.01
N HIS A 108 3.53 -2.06 13.07
CA HIS A 108 2.86 -2.64 14.23
C HIS A 108 3.28 -4.11 14.43
N THR A 109 3.44 -4.54 15.67
CA THR A 109 3.99 -5.87 15.99
C THR A 109 3.00 -7.01 15.72
N THR A 110 1.70 -6.74 15.81
CA THR A 110 0.64 -7.76 15.71
C THR A 110 -0.21 -7.66 14.45
N LYS A 111 0.04 -6.68 13.58
CA LYS A 111 -0.75 -6.44 12.36
C LYS A 111 0.11 -6.59 11.11
N THR A 112 -0.53 -6.98 10.01
CA THR A 112 0.05 -6.93 8.67
C THR A 112 -0.77 -5.97 7.81
N ALA A 113 -0.14 -5.33 6.83
CA ALA A 113 -0.80 -4.42 5.91
C ALA A 113 -0.71 -4.96 4.48
N LEU A 114 -1.84 -4.95 3.78
CA LEU A 114 -1.92 -5.09 2.33
C LEU A 114 -2.44 -3.78 1.76
N LEU A 115 -1.68 -3.13 0.90
CA LEU A 115 -2.16 -1.97 0.13
C LEU A 115 -2.58 -2.42 -1.26
N VAL A 116 -3.77 -2.02 -1.70
CA VAL A 116 -4.29 -2.33 -3.03
C VAL A 116 -4.59 -1.04 -3.78
N ASP A 117 -4.09 -0.94 -5.01
CA ASP A 117 -4.34 0.20 -5.90
C ASP A 117 -5.68 0.00 -6.64
N PHE A 118 -6.76 0.51 -6.04
CA PHE A 118 -8.13 0.42 -6.58
C PHE A 118 -8.57 1.69 -7.32
N ASP A 119 -7.66 2.65 -7.52
CA ASP A 119 -7.86 3.76 -8.46
C ASP A 119 -7.59 3.27 -9.88
N LEU A 120 -8.50 2.43 -10.38
CA LEU A 120 -8.34 1.75 -11.68
C LEU A 120 -8.26 2.74 -12.85
N ARG A 121 -8.69 3.99 -12.66
CA ARG A 121 -8.63 5.06 -13.66
C ARG A 121 -7.26 5.73 -13.70
N ARG A 122 -6.65 5.96 -12.53
CA ARG A 122 -5.36 6.65 -12.39
C ARG A 122 -4.50 5.93 -11.34
N PRO A 123 -4.06 4.70 -11.62
CA PRO A 123 -3.28 3.94 -10.66
C PRO A 123 -1.92 4.58 -10.49
N THR A 124 -1.52 4.80 -9.23
CA THR A 124 -0.29 5.54 -8.90
C THR A 124 0.53 4.91 -7.78
N VAL A 125 0.02 3.90 -7.07
CA VAL A 125 0.70 3.27 -5.93
C VAL A 125 2.04 2.68 -6.35
N GLY A 126 2.04 1.89 -7.44
CA GLY A 126 3.25 1.23 -7.93
C GLY A 126 4.33 2.22 -8.35
N ALA A 127 3.94 3.32 -9.01
CA ALA A 127 4.84 4.39 -9.41
C ALA A 127 5.39 5.17 -8.19
N CYS A 128 4.56 5.50 -7.21
CA CYS A 128 5.00 6.18 -5.98
C CYS A 128 6.03 5.34 -5.20
N LEU A 129 5.86 4.01 -5.18
CA LEU A 129 6.80 3.09 -4.54
C LEU A 129 8.01 2.72 -5.42
N GLY A 130 7.96 2.98 -6.72
CA GLY A 130 9.01 2.60 -7.66
C GLY A 130 9.09 1.08 -7.88
N LEU A 131 7.94 0.40 -7.85
CA LEU A 131 7.87 -1.05 -8.02
C LEU A 131 7.98 -1.43 -9.51
N PRO A 132 8.73 -2.50 -9.86
CA PRO A 132 8.64 -3.13 -11.17
C PRO A 132 7.30 -3.88 -11.26
N MET A 133 6.41 -3.39 -12.11
CA MET A 133 5.08 -3.97 -12.32
C MET A 133 5.12 -4.85 -13.58
N GLU A 134 5.69 -6.05 -13.49
CA GLU A 134 5.63 -7.03 -14.60
C GLU A 134 4.26 -7.72 -14.65
N LYS A 135 3.73 -8.05 -13.47
CA LYS A 135 2.36 -8.51 -13.23
C LYS A 135 1.76 -7.66 -12.12
N SER A 136 0.47 -7.39 -12.21
CA SER A 136 -0.28 -6.45 -11.39
C SER A 136 -1.76 -6.84 -11.35
N LEU A 137 -2.60 -6.01 -10.72
CA LEU A 137 -4.05 -6.22 -10.73
C LEU A 137 -4.62 -6.34 -12.15
N ASN A 138 -3.99 -5.72 -13.16
CA ASN A 138 -4.37 -5.84 -14.57
C ASN A 138 -4.38 -7.31 -15.02
N GLU A 139 -3.26 -8.02 -14.83
CA GLU A 139 -3.12 -9.41 -15.24
C GLU A 139 -3.97 -10.36 -14.37
N LEU A 140 -4.20 -10.02 -13.10
CA LEU A 140 -5.10 -10.78 -12.22
C LEU A 140 -6.56 -10.72 -12.71
N LEU A 141 -7.04 -9.54 -13.11
CA LEU A 141 -8.44 -9.36 -13.54
C LEU A 141 -8.72 -9.92 -14.94
N ASN A 142 -7.67 -10.16 -15.73
CA ASN A 142 -7.75 -10.80 -17.04
C ASN A 142 -7.55 -12.32 -16.99
N ASP A 143 -7.47 -12.92 -15.79
CA ASP A 143 -7.12 -14.34 -15.59
C ASP A 143 -5.76 -14.76 -16.19
N GLU A 144 -4.83 -13.81 -16.33
CA GLU A 144 -3.48 -14.00 -16.89
C GLU A 144 -2.42 -14.24 -15.80
N ALA A 145 -2.78 -14.09 -14.52
CA ALA A 145 -1.92 -14.32 -13.38
C ALA A 145 -2.72 -14.75 -12.14
N GLU A 146 -2.10 -15.57 -11.28
CA GLU A 146 -2.66 -15.87 -9.97
C GLU A 146 -2.35 -14.74 -8.96
N LEU A 147 -3.18 -14.62 -7.92
CA LEU A 147 -3.03 -13.57 -6.90
C LEU A 147 -1.60 -13.51 -6.32
N GLN A 148 -0.99 -14.66 -6.04
CA GLN A 148 0.36 -14.71 -5.47
C GLN A 148 1.46 -14.14 -6.39
N GLU A 149 1.25 -14.17 -7.71
CA GLU A 149 2.21 -13.67 -8.69
C GLU A 149 2.18 -12.14 -8.84
N VAL A 150 1.06 -11.51 -8.48
CA VAL A 150 0.85 -10.06 -8.58
C VAL A 150 1.12 -9.32 -7.27
N LEU A 151 1.26 -10.04 -6.15
CA LEU A 151 1.60 -9.47 -4.86
C LEU A 151 3.11 -9.15 -4.78
N VAL A 152 3.42 -7.95 -4.29
CA VAL A 152 4.79 -7.45 -4.14
C VAL A 152 5.06 -7.11 -2.67
N ASN A 153 6.14 -7.65 -2.10
CA ASN A 153 6.67 -7.23 -0.81
C ASN A 153 7.82 -6.24 -1.05
N PRO A 154 7.68 -4.96 -0.69
CA PRO A 154 8.70 -3.97 -0.97
C PRO A 154 9.84 -3.97 0.08
N THR A 155 10.30 -5.15 0.49
CA THR A 155 11.34 -5.37 1.52
C THR A 155 11.01 -4.77 2.90
N LEU A 156 9.74 -4.44 3.13
CA LEU A 156 9.23 -4.04 4.44
C LEU A 156 8.51 -5.25 5.07
N PRO A 157 8.94 -5.75 6.25
CA PRO A 157 8.26 -6.85 6.91
C PRO A 157 6.79 -6.55 7.16
N ARG A 158 5.92 -7.56 6.98
CA ARG A 158 4.45 -7.45 7.20
C ARG A 158 3.73 -6.46 6.29
N PHE A 159 4.39 -5.97 5.23
CA PHE A 159 3.78 -5.12 4.21
C PHE A 159 3.76 -5.83 2.86
N VAL A 160 2.61 -5.81 2.20
CA VAL A 160 2.43 -6.32 0.84
C VAL A 160 1.64 -5.29 0.04
N VAL A 161 1.90 -5.23 -1.26
CA VAL A 161 1.22 -4.34 -2.20
C VAL A 161 0.66 -5.18 -3.35
N LEU A 162 -0.59 -4.90 -3.72
CA LEU A 162 -1.18 -5.32 -4.98
C LEU A 162 -1.31 -4.06 -5.86
N PRO A 163 -0.30 -3.78 -6.71
CA PRO A 163 -0.29 -2.60 -7.55
C PRO A 163 -1.18 -2.80 -8.78
N THR A 164 -1.54 -1.68 -9.41
CA THR A 164 -2.18 -1.63 -10.74
C THR A 164 -1.22 -0.91 -11.67
N ARG A 165 -0.90 -1.51 -12.82
CA ARG A 165 0.16 -1.03 -13.71
C ARG A 165 -0.31 0.11 -14.61
N GLU A 166 -1.51 -0.05 -15.17
CA GLU A 166 -2.08 0.89 -16.12
C GLU A 166 -3.59 1.00 -15.93
N PRO A 167 -4.23 2.09 -16.42
CA PRO A 167 -5.66 2.27 -16.30
C PRO A 167 -6.44 1.08 -16.88
N ILE A 168 -7.45 0.62 -16.15
CA ILE A 168 -8.35 -0.46 -16.59
C ILE A 168 -9.60 0.19 -17.22
N PRO A 169 -9.94 -0.14 -18.48
CA PRO A 169 -11.14 0.37 -19.13
C PRO A 169 -12.40 -0.16 -18.45
N LEU A 170 -13.51 0.57 -18.57
CA LEU A 170 -14.80 0.17 -17.96
C LEU A 170 -14.64 -0.14 -16.45
N SER A 171 -13.91 0.74 -15.76
CA SER A 171 -13.51 0.53 -14.37
C SER A 171 -14.71 0.34 -13.45
N THR A 172 -15.79 1.09 -13.63
CA THR A 172 -17.03 0.95 -12.84
C THR A 172 -17.65 -0.44 -13.00
N GLU A 173 -17.72 -0.97 -14.22
CA GLU A 173 -18.24 -2.30 -14.51
C GLU A 173 -17.37 -3.38 -13.86
N VAL A 174 -16.05 -3.29 -14.03
CA VAL A 174 -15.08 -4.20 -13.39
C VAL A 174 -15.23 -4.16 -11.87
N LEU A 175 -15.29 -2.97 -11.29
CA LEU A 175 -15.44 -2.77 -9.84
C LEU A 175 -16.76 -3.32 -9.28
N SER A 176 -17.83 -3.29 -10.08
CA SER A 176 -19.12 -3.85 -9.72
C SER A 176 -19.16 -5.38 -9.80
N SER A 177 -18.19 -6.02 -10.45
CA SER A 177 -18.24 -7.42 -10.82
C SER A 177 -18.20 -8.40 -9.61
N PRO A 178 -18.72 -9.63 -9.77
CA PRO A 178 -18.57 -10.70 -8.80
C PRO A 178 -17.09 -11.03 -8.50
N GLU A 179 -16.24 -11.00 -9.52
CA GLU A 179 -14.81 -11.31 -9.42
C GLU A 179 -14.10 -10.35 -8.46
N VAL A 180 -14.34 -9.04 -8.58
CA VAL A 180 -13.79 -8.04 -7.64
C VAL A 180 -14.35 -8.24 -6.23
N SER A 181 -15.62 -8.63 -6.11
CA SER A 181 -16.24 -8.90 -4.80
C SER A 181 -15.60 -10.11 -4.10
N HIS A 182 -15.31 -11.17 -4.87
CA HIS A 182 -14.57 -12.33 -4.39
C HIS A 182 -13.12 -11.96 -4.04
N LEU A 183 -12.44 -11.14 -4.85
CA LEU A 183 -11.09 -10.66 -4.57
C LEU A 183 -11.03 -9.91 -3.23
N ILE A 184 -11.92 -8.94 -3.00
CA ILE A 184 -11.95 -8.18 -1.74
C ILE A 184 -12.16 -9.13 -0.55
N THR A 185 -13.04 -10.12 -0.69
CA THR A 185 -13.32 -11.13 0.34
C THR A 185 -12.11 -12.00 0.61
N ASP A 186 -11.46 -12.55 -0.42
CA ASP A 186 -10.26 -13.39 -0.28
C ASP A 186 -9.12 -12.60 0.39
N LEU A 187 -8.86 -11.36 -0.05
CA LEU A 187 -7.83 -10.51 0.55
C LEU A 187 -8.07 -10.23 2.04
N ARG A 188 -9.33 -10.07 2.44
CA ARG A 188 -9.77 -9.83 3.84
C ARG A 188 -9.65 -11.07 4.71
N GLU A 189 -10.04 -12.23 4.20
CA GLU A 189 -10.19 -13.45 5.00
C GLU A 189 -8.91 -14.28 5.12
N ARG A 190 -7.98 -14.14 4.17
CA ARG A 190 -6.77 -14.97 4.11
C ARG A 190 -5.87 -14.88 5.36
N TYR A 191 -5.89 -13.77 6.10
CA TYR A 191 -5.10 -13.62 7.33
C TYR A 191 -5.81 -12.81 8.40
N ASN A 192 -5.95 -13.38 9.60
CA ASN A 192 -6.68 -12.75 10.70
C ASN A 192 -6.11 -11.41 11.19
N SER A 193 -4.79 -11.23 11.08
CA SER A 193 -4.09 -10.01 11.50
C SER A 193 -3.92 -8.97 10.39
N ARG A 194 -4.49 -9.22 9.20
CA ARG A 194 -4.32 -8.32 8.05
C ARG A 194 -5.33 -7.20 8.05
N ILE A 195 -4.80 -6.00 7.83
CA ILE A 195 -5.55 -4.83 7.43
C ILE A 195 -5.33 -4.63 5.93
N VAL A 196 -6.41 -4.59 5.16
CA VAL A 196 -6.37 -4.33 3.71
C VAL A 196 -6.79 -2.88 3.47
N ILE A 197 -5.93 -2.12 2.83
CA ILE A 197 -6.11 -0.69 2.57
C ILE A 197 -6.30 -0.54 1.07
N PHE A 198 -7.39 0.08 0.67
CA PHE A 198 -7.76 0.30 -0.73
C PHE A 198 -7.61 1.79 -1.04
N ASP A 199 -6.67 2.15 -1.93
CA ASP A 199 -6.62 3.49 -2.51
C ASP A 199 -7.69 3.58 -3.59
N LEU A 200 -8.71 4.42 -3.39
CA LEU A 200 -9.84 4.59 -4.31
C LEU A 200 -9.68 5.89 -5.12
N PRO A 201 -10.35 6.04 -6.27
CA PRO A 201 -10.41 7.34 -6.94
C PRO A 201 -11.14 8.38 -6.08
N PRO A 202 -11.01 9.69 -6.38
CA PRO A 202 -11.76 10.72 -5.69
C PRO A 202 -13.27 10.56 -5.88
N ILE A 203 -14.03 10.67 -4.79
CA ILE A 203 -15.46 10.33 -4.74
C ILE A 203 -16.34 11.23 -5.63
N LEU A 204 -15.91 12.47 -5.93
CA LEU A 204 -16.64 13.38 -6.82
C LEU A 204 -16.18 13.32 -8.29
N SER A 205 -15.15 12.53 -8.60
CA SER A 205 -14.60 12.45 -9.96
C SER A 205 -15.22 11.36 -10.83
N SER A 206 -15.71 10.28 -10.22
CA SER A 206 -16.41 9.20 -10.91
C SER A 206 -17.26 8.37 -9.93
N ASP A 207 -18.06 7.46 -10.49
CA ASP A 207 -18.90 6.52 -9.75
C ASP A 207 -18.15 5.25 -9.29
N ASP A 208 -16.92 5.04 -9.75
CA ASP A 208 -16.03 3.95 -9.35
C ASP A 208 -15.99 3.76 -7.82
N ALA A 209 -15.65 4.82 -7.07
CA ALA A 209 -15.52 4.73 -5.62
C ALA A 209 -16.89 4.39 -4.98
N MET A 210 -17.97 5.08 -5.38
CA MET A 210 -19.32 4.81 -4.89
C MET A 210 -19.77 3.36 -5.12
N THR A 211 -19.35 2.76 -6.23
CA THR A 211 -19.69 1.38 -6.61
C THR A 211 -19.10 0.35 -5.66
N VAL A 212 -17.87 0.57 -5.17
CA VAL A 212 -17.19 -0.38 -4.27
C VAL A 212 -17.30 -0.05 -2.79
N LEU A 213 -17.69 1.17 -2.44
CA LEU A 213 -17.82 1.60 -1.05
C LEU A 213 -18.58 0.61 -0.14
N PRO A 214 -19.74 0.04 -0.55
CA PRO A 214 -20.48 -0.92 0.29
C PRO A 214 -19.72 -2.24 0.57
N LYS A 215 -18.65 -2.53 -0.18
CA LYS A 215 -17.83 -3.74 -0.03
C LYS A 215 -16.74 -3.60 1.04
N PHE A 216 -16.53 -2.40 1.56
CA PHE A 216 -15.51 -2.13 2.57
C PHE A 216 -16.13 -1.93 3.95
N ASP A 217 -15.42 -2.37 4.99
CA ASP A 217 -15.86 -2.26 6.36
C ASP A 217 -15.93 -0.78 6.79
N CYS A 218 -14.97 0.05 6.33
CA CYS A 218 -14.90 1.46 6.71
C CYS A 218 -14.11 2.33 5.72
N VAL A 219 -14.27 3.65 5.84
CA VAL A 219 -13.72 4.65 4.92
C VAL A 219 -13.02 5.78 5.68
N LEU A 220 -11.90 6.26 5.14
CA LEU A 220 -11.21 7.47 5.56
C LEU A 220 -11.23 8.50 4.42
N LEU A 221 -11.73 9.71 4.70
CA LEU A 221 -11.74 10.80 3.73
C LEU A 221 -10.47 11.66 3.87
N VAL A 222 -9.78 11.91 2.76
CA VAL A 222 -8.60 12.79 2.72
C VAL A 222 -8.95 14.11 2.07
N VAL A 223 -8.80 15.19 2.83
CA VAL A 223 -9.08 16.56 2.40
C VAL A 223 -7.75 17.30 2.25
N GLY A 224 -7.49 17.85 1.06
CA GLY A 224 -6.30 18.65 0.81
C GLY A 224 -6.51 20.09 1.28
N ASN A 225 -5.60 20.59 2.11
CA ASN A 225 -5.59 21.99 2.55
C ASN A 225 -5.50 22.92 1.33
N GLY A 226 -6.44 23.86 1.22
CA GLY A 226 -6.55 24.78 0.08
C GLY A 226 -6.95 24.13 -1.25
N MET A 227 -7.29 22.84 -1.27
CA MET A 227 -7.64 22.10 -2.50
C MET A 227 -9.12 21.77 -2.62
N ASN A 228 -9.83 21.69 -1.49
CA ASN A 228 -11.24 21.33 -1.45
C ASN A 228 -12.06 22.48 -0.85
N SER A 229 -13.10 22.89 -1.58
CA SER A 229 -14.11 23.80 -1.08
C SER A 229 -15.00 23.12 -0.04
N LYS A 230 -15.64 23.93 0.82
CA LYS A 230 -16.63 23.44 1.79
C LYS A 230 -17.73 22.61 1.12
N LYS A 231 -18.22 23.07 -0.04
CA LYS A 231 -19.28 22.39 -0.80
C LYS A 231 -18.84 20.98 -1.25
N GLU A 232 -17.63 20.85 -1.80
CA GLU A 232 -17.11 19.54 -2.23
C GLU A 232 -16.93 18.59 -1.03
N ILE A 233 -16.53 19.10 0.13
CA ILE A 233 -16.43 18.28 1.35
C ILE A 233 -17.83 17.82 1.79
N GLU A 234 -18.82 18.71 1.84
CA GLU A 234 -20.20 18.39 2.20
C GLU A 234 -20.83 17.37 1.23
N GLU A 235 -20.60 17.54 -0.07
CA GLU A 235 -21.05 16.60 -1.11
C GLU A 235 -20.38 15.24 -0.97
N SER A 236 -19.08 15.21 -0.69
CA SER A 236 -18.35 13.96 -0.41
C SER A 236 -18.91 13.25 0.82
N LEU A 237 -19.16 13.97 1.91
CA LEU A 237 -19.76 13.42 3.13
C LEU A 237 -21.18 12.90 2.88
N HIS A 238 -21.94 13.54 1.99
CA HIS A 238 -23.25 13.06 1.59
C HIS A 238 -23.16 11.71 0.86
N HIS A 239 -22.25 11.57 -0.11
CA HIS A 239 -22.02 10.30 -0.82
C HIS A 239 -21.48 9.19 0.10
N LEU A 240 -20.67 9.57 1.11
CA LEU A 240 -20.14 8.66 2.11
C LEU A 240 -21.14 8.30 3.23
N GLY A 241 -22.32 8.92 3.26
CA GLY A 241 -23.28 8.77 4.37
C GLY A 241 -23.82 7.35 4.56
N THR A 242 -23.67 6.46 3.57
CA THR A 242 -24.03 5.05 3.65
C THR A 242 -22.88 4.13 4.09
N ALA A 243 -21.65 4.66 4.16
CA ALA A 243 -20.46 3.92 4.56
C ALA A 243 -20.05 4.26 6.00
N ASN A 244 -19.30 3.37 6.64
CA ASN A 244 -18.74 3.62 7.97
C ASN A 244 -17.53 4.57 7.86
N LEU A 245 -17.78 5.88 7.90
CA LEU A 245 -16.73 6.89 7.88
C LEU A 245 -16.00 6.93 9.24
N ILE A 246 -14.73 6.52 9.28
CA ILE A 246 -13.92 6.57 10.51
C ILE A 246 -13.44 7.97 10.85
N GLY A 247 -13.42 8.86 9.85
CA GLY A 247 -13.05 10.25 10.02
C GLY A 247 -12.48 10.88 8.76
N THR A 248 -11.90 12.06 8.94
CA THR A 248 -11.30 12.87 7.88
C THR A 248 -9.87 13.25 8.25
N VAL A 249 -8.96 13.18 7.28
CA VAL A 249 -7.58 13.65 7.40
C VAL A 249 -7.40 14.92 6.60
N LEU A 250 -6.97 15.99 7.26
CA LEU A 250 -6.47 17.19 6.59
C LEU A 250 -5.02 16.97 6.16
N ASN A 251 -4.79 16.88 4.85
CA ASN A 251 -3.47 16.72 4.27
C ASN A 251 -2.93 18.05 3.70
N LYS A 252 -1.62 18.16 3.49
CA LYS A 252 -0.95 19.39 3.01
C LYS A 252 -1.17 20.60 3.93
N ALA A 253 -1.43 20.36 5.21
CA ALA A 253 -1.56 21.41 6.20
C ALA A 253 -0.24 22.19 6.29
N GLU A 254 -0.34 23.51 6.46
CA GLU A 254 0.83 24.33 6.73
C GLU A 254 1.49 23.87 8.04
N PRO A 255 2.83 23.91 8.14
CA PRO A 255 3.51 23.63 9.39
C PRO A 255 2.99 24.60 10.44
N GLN A 256 2.24 24.10 11.42
CA GLN A 256 2.00 24.89 12.61
C GLN A 256 3.33 24.99 13.34
N ASN A 257 3.94 26.18 13.36
CA ASN A 257 4.98 26.52 14.33
C ASN A 257 4.36 26.41 15.73
N ARG A 258 4.27 25.19 16.26
CA ARG A 258 4.06 24.99 17.68
C ARG A 258 5.37 25.40 18.34
N SER A 259 5.41 26.67 18.77
CA SER A 259 6.33 27.09 19.82
C SER A 259 5.97 26.26 21.05
N TYR A 260 6.63 25.12 21.22
CA TYR A 260 6.53 24.36 22.45
C TYR A 260 7.26 25.15 23.55
N TYR A 261 6.63 25.22 24.73
CA TYR A 261 7.26 25.64 25.98
C TYR A 261 8.49 24.79 26.30
#